data_AF-I7M477-F1
#
_entry.id   AF-I7M477-F1
#
_cell.length_a   1.000
_cell.length_b   1.000
_cell.length_c   1.000
_cell.angle_alpha   90.00
_cell.angle_beta   90.00
_cell.angle_gamma   90.00
#
_symmetry.space_group_name_H-M   'P 1'
#
loop_
_entity.id
_entity.type
_entity.pdbx_description
1 polymer ?
#
loop_
_entity_poly.entity_id
_entity_poly.type
_entity_poly.pdbx_seq_one_letter_code
_entity_poly.pdbx_strand_id
1 'polypeptide(L)'
;MFNFRKTQSFPLVQLQNSYITLNSLNVSQNGNNIKLLSALSLKINECDFIQNQSQNGGAIFIYGLLEKFTLQKTRILQNQAFSSGGGIYFEDNFSQEWSIDYESQISGNKALIGGGIRIVNKLSKTEYPNGYPFISVIQKNTASIYGNNACTFLKNILVEDNNESNLNPNEEITNKITQYSFNFSKYYNQIQYGQIQLSKFNSGGNLQLKIYLLDEDNRKLTFEKEMISQSIYPSDILDELKYISIFTDLGQNKQLQLTGEIILNYNMYDASQSCFLINQLTVSGQSLSQRQFLIKFQLNQYQQQVIQILVDVQFRDCLLGEISLSPTTGIQICYFCSEGSYSLANPRLDIQNTNLQCQKCPATADRCIGNQIYLKNGYWRIDQTTDEILTCDSSINSCQAQNPQSSIQGCIEGYIGPLCEECDIKQQVWKSNSTSAFSKYVSSFYSKKCISSQTLRILNNVIIQGKCIFYLSQNI
;
A
#
# COMPACT_ATOMS: atom_id res chain seq x y z
N MET A 1 -26.11 5.18 -19.03
CA MET A 1 -25.66 4.10 -19.92
C MET A 1 -25.10 4.76 -21.17
N PHE A 2 -23.77 4.90 -21.28
CA PHE A 2 -23.11 5.52 -22.44
C PHE A 2 -23.01 4.46 -23.55
N ASN A 3 -23.60 4.74 -24.71
CA ASN A 3 -23.53 3.86 -25.87
C ASN A 3 -22.34 4.32 -26.74
N PHE A 4 -21.18 3.69 -26.59
CA PHE A 4 -19.91 4.09 -27.23
C PHE A 4 -19.78 3.67 -28.70
N ARG A 5 -20.84 3.16 -29.34
CA ARG A 5 -20.81 2.76 -30.74
C ARG A 5 -21.20 3.91 -31.67
N LYS A 6 -20.21 4.74 -32.03
CA LYS A 6 -20.18 5.42 -33.34
C LYS A 6 -18.76 5.32 -33.92
N THR A 7 -18.60 4.37 -34.82
CA THR A 7 -17.43 4.20 -35.68
C THR A 7 -17.35 5.35 -36.69
N GLN A 8 -16.21 6.04 -36.73
CA GLN A 8 -15.81 7.07 -37.70
C GLN A 8 -16.86 8.16 -37.98
N SER A 9 -16.93 9.17 -37.11
CA SER A 9 -17.61 10.43 -37.42
C SER A 9 -16.76 11.25 -38.40
N PHE A 10 -17.24 11.41 -39.64
CA PHE A 10 -16.69 12.40 -40.55
C PHE A 10 -16.87 13.80 -39.94
N PRO A 11 -15.86 14.69 -40.01
CA PRO A 11 -16.03 16.03 -39.49
C PRO A 11 -17.12 16.78 -40.26
N LEU A 12 -17.81 17.70 -39.60
CA LEU A 12 -18.77 18.61 -40.23
C LEU A 12 -18.08 19.45 -41.31
N VAL A 13 -16.90 19.97 -40.96
CA VAL A 13 -16.01 20.71 -41.85
C VAL A 13 -14.59 20.24 -41.59
N GLN A 14 -13.85 19.95 -42.66
CA GLN A 14 -12.41 19.71 -42.59
C GLN A 14 -11.66 20.84 -43.27
N LEU A 15 -10.77 21.52 -42.55
CA LEU A 15 -9.90 22.57 -43.09
C LEU A 15 -8.44 22.12 -42.99
N GLN A 16 -7.70 22.26 -44.07
CA GLN A 16 -6.27 22.01 -44.11
C GLN A 16 -5.58 23.20 -44.80
N ASN A 17 -4.98 24.06 -43.99
CA ASN A 17 -4.28 25.25 -44.46
C ASN A 17 -3.29 25.71 -43.38
N SER A 18 -2.18 26.33 -43.79
CA SER A 18 -1.18 26.89 -42.88
C SER A 18 -1.76 28.00 -41.98
N TYR A 19 -2.71 28.78 -42.49
CA TYR A 19 -3.33 29.88 -41.75
C TYR A 19 -4.85 29.72 -41.78
N ILE A 20 -5.44 29.45 -40.62
CA ILE A 20 -6.88 29.26 -40.49
C ILE A 20 -7.45 30.36 -39.60
N THR A 21 -8.45 31.08 -40.11
CA THR A 21 -9.23 32.04 -39.32
C THR A 21 -10.71 31.68 -39.41
N LEU A 22 -11.32 31.47 -38.25
CA LEU A 22 -12.76 31.30 -38.08
C LEU A 22 -13.31 32.57 -37.44
N ASN A 23 -14.24 33.25 -38.11
CA ASN A 23 -14.85 34.49 -37.63
C ASN A 23 -16.37 34.34 -37.64
N SER A 24 -17.01 34.70 -36.52
CA SER A 24 -18.47 34.85 -36.46
C SER A 24 -19.25 33.59 -36.88
N LEU A 25 -18.68 32.41 -36.66
CA LEU A 25 -19.32 31.13 -36.98
C LEU A 25 -20.25 30.69 -35.84
N ASN A 26 -21.43 30.18 -36.19
CA ASN A 26 -22.30 29.48 -35.25
C ASN A 26 -22.45 28.02 -35.68
N VAL A 27 -21.95 27.11 -34.85
CA VAL A 27 -22.00 25.67 -35.06
C VAL A 27 -22.69 25.05 -33.85
N SER A 28 -23.95 24.65 -34.01
CA SER A 28 -24.76 24.16 -32.91
C SER A 28 -25.50 22.86 -33.23
N GLN A 29 -25.65 22.01 -32.21
CA GLN A 29 -26.43 20.77 -32.23
C GLN A 29 -26.01 19.76 -33.31
N ASN A 30 -24.72 19.76 -33.70
CA ASN A 30 -24.22 18.83 -34.71
C ASN A 30 -23.75 17.51 -34.09
N GLY A 31 -23.87 16.43 -34.86
CA GLY A 31 -23.31 15.13 -34.51
C GLY A 31 -21.84 14.94 -34.90
N ASN A 32 -21.17 16.01 -35.35
CA ASN A 32 -19.76 16.04 -35.76
C ASN A 32 -19.11 17.38 -35.38
N ASN A 33 -17.77 17.43 -35.42
CA ASN A 33 -16.96 18.62 -35.09
C ASN A 33 -16.42 19.36 -36.33
N ILE A 34 -15.76 20.51 -36.10
CA ILE A 34 -14.82 21.05 -37.08
C ILE A 34 -13.46 20.38 -36.88
N LYS A 35 -12.86 19.88 -37.96
CA LYS A 35 -11.53 19.29 -37.98
C LYS A 35 -10.53 20.19 -38.70
N LEU A 36 -9.45 20.55 -38.01
CA LEU A 36 -8.39 21.42 -38.51
C LEU A 36 -7.10 20.63 -38.60
N LEU A 37 -6.45 20.65 -39.76
CA LEU A 37 -5.27 19.84 -40.07
C LEU A 37 -4.07 20.72 -40.44
N SER A 38 -2.94 20.47 -39.79
CA SER A 38 -1.60 20.95 -40.15
C SER A 38 -1.49 22.47 -40.32
N ALA A 39 -2.10 23.23 -39.41
CA ALA A 39 -2.01 24.68 -39.40
C ALA A 39 -0.71 25.16 -38.71
N LEU A 40 -0.11 26.23 -39.24
CA LEU A 40 0.90 26.99 -38.51
C LEU A 40 0.21 27.88 -37.47
N SER A 41 -0.84 28.58 -37.88
CA SER A 41 -1.57 29.54 -37.06
C SER A 41 -3.08 29.35 -37.17
N LEU A 42 -3.75 29.32 -36.01
CA LEU A 42 -5.19 29.21 -35.87
C LEU A 42 -5.73 30.38 -35.05
N LYS A 43 -6.64 31.14 -35.65
CA LYS A 43 -7.43 32.18 -34.97
C LYS A 43 -8.91 31.82 -35.00
N ILE A 44 -9.55 31.83 -33.84
CA ILE A 44 -10.98 31.66 -33.67
C ILE A 44 -11.51 32.91 -32.96
N ASN A 45 -12.39 33.65 -33.61
CA ASN A 45 -12.89 34.93 -33.13
C ASN A 45 -14.42 35.01 -33.24
N GLU A 46 -15.07 35.43 -32.17
CA GLU A 46 -16.52 35.68 -32.14
C GLU A 46 -17.35 34.46 -32.60
N CYS A 47 -16.88 33.24 -32.30
CA CYS A 47 -17.58 32.02 -32.71
C CYS A 47 -18.39 31.41 -31.57
N ASP A 48 -19.42 30.64 -31.94
CA ASP A 48 -20.26 29.86 -31.04
C ASP A 48 -20.23 28.38 -31.44
N PHE A 49 -19.80 27.53 -30.52
CA PHE A 49 -19.83 26.08 -30.66
C PHE A 49 -20.66 25.48 -29.52
N ILE A 50 -21.89 25.07 -29.82
CA ILE A 50 -22.88 24.74 -28.78
C ILE A 50 -23.48 23.35 -28.99
N GLN A 51 -23.42 22.47 -27.99
CA GLN A 51 -24.10 21.17 -28.02
C GLN A 51 -23.70 20.25 -29.19
N ASN A 52 -22.47 20.37 -29.70
CA ASN A 52 -21.95 19.46 -30.72
C ASN A 52 -21.41 18.18 -30.09
N GLN A 53 -21.40 17.10 -30.87
CA GLN A 53 -20.93 15.78 -30.46
C GLN A 53 -19.90 15.25 -31.44
N SER A 54 -18.84 14.60 -30.98
CA SER A 54 -17.85 13.95 -31.84
C SER A 54 -17.09 12.87 -31.07
N GLN A 55 -16.26 12.07 -31.76
CA GLN A 55 -15.37 11.13 -31.09
C GLN A 55 -14.35 11.87 -30.20
N ASN A 56 -13.56 12.75 -30.80
CA ASN A 56 -12.56 13.59 -30.13
C ASN A 56 -12.81 15.04 -30.49
N GLY A 57 -12.71 15.97 -29.54
CA GLY A 57 -12.95 17.38 -29.81
C GLY A 57 -14.43 17.62 -30.10
N GLY A 58 -15.28 17.62 -29.08
CA GLY A 58 -16.74 17.66 -29.27
C GLY A 58 -17.19 18.83 -30.14
N ALA A 59 -16.52 19.99 -30.02
CA ALA A 59 -16.66 21.11 -30.94
C ALA A 59 -15.58 21.15 -32.03
N ILE A 60 -14.30 21.03 -31.62
CA ILE A 60 -13.16 21.25 -32.50
C ILE A 60 -12.08 20.19 -32.27
N PHE A 61 -11.63 19.58 -33.35
CA PHE A 61 -10.46 18.71 -33.39
C PHE A 61 -9.33 19.39 -34.16
N ILE A 62 -8.16 19.46 -33.57
CA ILE A 62 -6.99 20.14 -34.12
C ILE A 62 -5.85 19.14 -34.17
N TYR A 63 -5.28 18.95 -35.36
CA TYR A 63 -4.14 18.06 -35.57
C TYR A 63 -2.96 18.83 -36.16
N GLY A 64 -1.80 18.81 -35.49
CA GLY A 64 -0.57 19.43 -35.98
C GLY A 64 -0.61 20.96 -36.03
N LEU A 65 -0.91 21.62 -34.91
CA LEU A 65 -0.90 23.10 -34.81
C LEU A 65 0.47 23.62 -34.37
N LEU A 66 1.27 24.11 -35.31
CA LEU A 66 2.71 24.24 -35.12
C LEU A 66 3.15 25.49 -34.34
N GLU A 67 2.54 26.66 -34.56
CA GLU A 67 3.11 27.92 -34.07
C GLU A 67 2.20 28.72 -33.15
N LYS A 68 0.95 29.01 -33.53
CA LYS A 68 0.09 29.95 -32.78
C LYS A 68 -1.37 29.51 -32.66
N PHE A 69 -1.91 29.60 -31.45
CA PHE A 69 -3.34 29.46 -31.17
C PHE A 69 -3.93 30.76 -30.60
N THR A 70 -5.03 31.25 -31.16
CA THR A 70 -5.74 32.42 -30.63
C THR A 70 -7.24 32.17 -30.54
N LEU A 71 -7.80 32.38 -29.35
CA LEU A 71 -9.22 32.26 -29.05
C LEU A 71 -9.71 33.60 -28.48
N GLN A 72 -10.64 34.25 -29.20
CA GLN A 72 -11.15 35.58 -28.86
C GLN A 72 -12.67 35.61 -28.89
N LYS A 73 -13.29 36.15 -27.85
CA LYS A 73 -14.75 36.35 -27.73
C LYS A 73 -15.60 35.14 -28.16
N THR A 74 -15.11 33.93 -27.87
CA THR A 74 -15.67 32.70 -28.42
C THR A 74 -16.31 31.85 -27.32
N ARG A 75 -17.47 31.25 -27.60
CA ARG A 75 -18.18 30.37 -26.67
C ARG A 75 -18.13 28.92 -27.14
N ILE A 76 -17.63 28.02 -26.31
CA ILE A 76 -17.61 26.57 -26.53
C ILE A 76 -18.35 25.92 -25.38
N LEU A 77 -19.64 25.66 -25.59
CA LEU A 77 -20.59 25.33 -24.53
C LEU A 77 -21.26 23.98 -24.75
N GLN A 78 -21.31 23.17 -23.69
CA GLN A 78 -22.12 21.95 -23.64
C GLN A 78 -21.83 20.93 -24.76
N ASN A 79 -20.64 20.94 -25.33
CA ASN A 79 -20.22 19.96 -26.33
C ASN A 79 -19.80 18.64 -25.66
N GLN A 80 -19.87 17.54 -26.40
CA GLN A 80 -19.55 16.22 -25.89
C GLN A 80 -18.61 15.46 -26.82
N ALA A 81 -17.47 15.01 -26.28
CA ALA A 81 -16.63 14.01 -26.91
C ALA A 81 -16.94 12.61 -26.35
N PHE A 82 -16.97 11.60 -27.20
CA PHE A 82 -17.09 10.19 -26.76
C PHE A 82 -15.76 9.62 -26.24
N SER A 83 -14.62 10.20 -26.65
CA SER A 83 -13.28 9.93 -26.14
C SER A 83 -12.76 11.15 -25.38
N SER A 84 -12.06 12.07 -26.05
CA SER A 84 -11.27 13.11 -25.39
C SER A 84 -11.54 14.52 -25.90
N GLY A 85 -11.34 15.52 -25.04
CA GLY A 85 -11.47 16.94 -25.41
C GLY A 85 -12.92 17.33 -25.65
N GLY A 86 -13.74 17.42 -24.60
CA GLY A 86 -15.18 17.63 -24.75
C GLY A 86 -15.54 18.91 -25.50
N GLY A 87 -14.76 19.98 -25.32
CA GLY A 87 -14.80 21.16 -26.18
C GLY A 87 -13.80 21.04 -27.33
N ILE A 88 -12.50 21.13 -27.00
CA ILE A 88 -11.41 21.12 -27.97
C ILE A 88 -10.47 19.94 -27.70
N TYR A 89 -10.06 19.25 -28.77
CA TYR A 89 -9.00 18.25 -28.73
C TYR A 89 -7.84 18.68 -29.62
N PHE A 90 -6.64 18.78 -29.03
CA PHE A 90 -5.39 19.00 -29.74
C PHE A 90 -4.58 17.71 -29.79
N GLU A 91 -4.13 17.34 -30.97
CA GLU A 91 -3.24 16.21 -31.20
C GLU A 91 -2.07 16.65 -32.08
N ASP A 92 -0.88 16.15 -31.74
CA ASP A 92 0.36 16.35 -32.49
C ASP A 92 0.88 17.79 -32.57
N ASN A 93 2.17 17.94 -32.27
CA ASN A 93 2.98 19.14 -32.46
C ASN A 93 2.24 20.43 -32.09
N PHE A 94 2.00 20.67 -30.79
CA PHE A 94 1.26 21.85 -30.35
C PHE A 94 2.16 23.09 -30.17
N SER A 95 1.59 24.23 -30.54
CA SER A 95 2.10 25.59 -30.35
C SER A 95 2.28 25.96 -28.88
N GLN A 96 3.38 26.64 -28.53
CA GLN A 96 3.57 27.25 -27.21
C GLN A 96 2.91 28.64 -27.08
N GLU A 97 2.60 29.30 -28.20
CA GLU A 97 2.02 30.64 -28.22
C GLU A 97 0.49 30.60 -28.24
N TRP A 98 -0.11 30.46 -27.06
CA TRP A 98 -1.56 30.57 -26.90
C TRP A 98 -1.96 31.95 -26.41
N SER A 99 -2.96 32.53 -27.07
CA SER A 99 -3.62 33.75 -26.64
C SER A 99 -5.12 33.48 -26.52
N ILE A 100 -5.58 33.27 -25.28
CA ILE A 100 -7.00 33.10 -24.96
C ILE A 100 -7.42 34.33 -24.18
N ASP A 101 -8.40 35.08 -24.70
CA ASP A 101 -8.92 36.26 -24.00
C ASP A 101 -9.90 35.88 -22.87
N TYR A 102 -10.13 36.83 -21.98
CA TYR A 102 -11.05 36.66 -20.85
C TYR A 102 -12.53 36.74 -21.25
N GLU A 103 -12.84 37.20 -22.47
CA GLU A 103 -14.20 37.26 -23.02
C GLU A 103 -14.65 35.89 -23.57
N SER A 104 -13.72 34.98 -23.84
CA SER A 104 -14.02 33.61 -24.26
C SER A 104 -14.50 32.74 -23.09
N GLN A 105 -15.26 31.70 -23.41
CA GLN A 105 -15.82 30.76 -22.44
C GLN A 105 -15.79 29.33 -22.96
N ILE A 106 -15.18 28.41 -22.21
CA ILE A 106 -15.21 26.96 -22.46
C ILE A 106 -15.81 26.28 -21.23
N SER A 107 -17.11 25.95 -21.29
CA SER A 107 -17.81 25.43 -20.11
C SER A 107 -18.94 24.45 -20.40
N GLY A 108 -19.24 23.58 -19.43
CA GLY A 108 -20.29 22.57 -19.55
C GLY A 108 -19.98 21.43 -20.52
N ASN A 109 -18.76 21.36 -21.06
CA ASN A 109 -18.36 20.33 -22.01
C ASN A 109 -18.03 19.00 -21.30
N LYS A 110 -18.18 17.88 -22.00
CA LYS A 110 -18.07 16.52 -21.44
C LYS A 110 -17.18 15.61 -22.27
N ALA A 111 -16.35 14.79 -21.63
CA ALA A 111 -15.52 13.77 -22.29
C ALA A 111 -15.24 12.59 -21.34
N LEU A 112 -14.56 11.55 -21.85
CA LEU A 112 -13.89 10.58 -20.98
C LEU A 112 -12.61 11.19 -20.39
N ILE A 113 -11.79 11.85 -21.21
CA ILE A 113 -10.56 12.55 -20.77
C ILE A 113 -10.57 14.00 -21.29
N GLY A 114 -10.28 14.99 -20.44
CA GLY A 114 -10.20 16.40 -20.85
C GLY A 114 -11.57 16.98 -21.22
N GLY A 115 -12.41 17.26 -20.23
CA GLY A 115 -13.79 17.70 -20.44
C GLY A 115 -13.89 19.01 -21.23
N GLY A 116 -13.04 19.99 -20.95
CA GLY A 116 -12.96 21.24 -21.70
C GLY A 116 -11.98 21.14 -22.87
N ILE A 117 -10.69 21.04 -22.55
CA ILE A 117 -9.61 20.88 -23.53
C ILE A 117 -8.78 19.63 -23.19
N ARG A 118 -8.47 18.82 -24.20
CA ARG A 118 -7.42 17.80 -24.11
C ARG A 118 -6.28 18.17 -25.05
N ILE A 119 -5.06 18.10 -24.55
CA ILE A 119 -3.84 18.28 -25.36
C ILE A 119 -3.04 16.98 -25.35
N VAL A 120 -2.76 16.41 -26.52
CA VAL A 120 -1.96 15.19 -26.72
C VAL A 120 -0.72 15.58 -27.53
N ASN A 121 0.40 15.84 -26.85
CA ASN A 121 1.66 16.15 -27.51
C ASN A 121 2.53 14.89 -27.69
N LYS A 122 2.80 14.49 -28.94
CA LYS A 122 3.69 13.37 -29.23
C LYS A 122 5.18 13.73 -29.22
N LEU A 123 5.54 15.01 -29.28
CA LEU A 123 6.94 15.47 -29.32
C LEU A 123 7.61 15.61 -27.94
N SER A 124 6.98 15.17 -26.85
CA SER A 124 7.53 15.14 -25.48
C SER A 124 8.01 16.47 -24.89
N LYS A 125 7.91 17.59 -25.60
CA LYS A 125 8.15 18.93 -25.05
C LYS A 125 7.03 19.25 -24.06
N THR A 126 7.37 19.39 -22.78
CA THR A 126 6.42 19.63 -21.67
C THR A 126 6.19 21.11 -21.37
N GLU A 127 6.57 22.02 -22.26
CA GLU A 127 6.36 23.46 -22.05
C GLU A 127 4.94 23.84 -22.40
N TYR A 128 4.16 24.20 -21.38
CA TYR A 128 2.79 24.64 -21.52
C TYR A 128 2.70 26.08 -22.00
N PRO A 129 1.61 26.44 -22.69
CA PRO A 129 1.37 27.83 -23.02
C PRO A 129 1.23 28.67 -21.74
N ASN A 130 1.71 29.90 -21.79
CA ASN A 130 1.60 30.83 -20.67
C ASN A 130 0.14 31.00 -20.23
N GLY A 131 -0.13 30.82 -18.94
CA GLY A 131 -1.48 30.91 -18.38
C GLY A 131 -2.29 29.62 -18.42
N TYR A 132 -1.76 28.53 -18.98
CA TYR A 132 -2.33 27.19 -18.80
C TYR A 132 -2.46 26.85 -17.30
N PRO A 133 -3.56 26.23 -16.84
CA PRO A 133 -4.68 25.64 -17.60
C PRO A 133 -5.84 26.60 -17.93
N PHE A 134 -5.63 27.93 -17.88
CA PHE A 134 -6.62 28.96 -18.23
C PHE A 134 -7.91 28.90 -17.40
N ILE A 135 -7.78 28.71 -16.09
CA ILE A 135 -8.88 28.53 -15.12
C ILE A 135 -10.00 29.57 -15.16
N SER A 136 -9.73 30.81 -15.60
CA SER A 136 -10.77 31.83 -15.74
C SER A 136 -11.72 31.58 -16.93
N VAL A 137 -11.23 30.93 -17.98
CA VAL A 137 -11.93 30.70 -19.25
C VAL A 137 -12.45 29.26 -19.34
N ILE A 138 -11.67 28.29 -18.85
CA ILE A 138 -11.95 26.86 -18.95
C ILE A 138 -12.40 26.35 -17.58
N GLN A 139 -13.71 26.27 -17.38
CA GLN A 139 -14.28 25.91 -16.08
C GLN A 139 -15.62 25.19 -16.24
N LYS A 140 -16.03 24.45 -15.19
CA LYS A 140 -17.32 23.72 -15.15
C LYS A 140 -17.48 22.70 -16.28
N ASN A 141 -16.38 22.12 -16.73
CA ASN A 141 -16.37 20.99 -17.64
C ASN A 141 -16.21 19.69 -16.84
N THR A 142 -16.57 18.55 -17.42
CA THR A 142 -16.52 17.26 -16.72
C THR A 142 -15.88 16.18 -17.57
N ALA A 143 -14.94 15.44 -16.98
CA ALA A 143 -14.39 14.22 -17.54
C ALA A 143 -14.71 13.03 -16.62
N SER A 144 -15.00 11.87 -17.17
CA SER A 144 -15.26 10.68 -16.34
C SER A 144 -13.99 9.98 -15.88
N ILE A 145 -12.90 10.05 -16.65
CA ILE A 145 -11.64 9.36 -16.36
C ILE A 145 -10.67 10.28 -15.62
N TYR A 146 -10.27 11.40 -16.24
CA TYR A 146 -9.49 12.47 -15.59
C TYR A 146 -9.51 13.76 -16.45
N GLY A 147 -9.11 14.89 -15.87
CA GLY A 147 -8.95 16.16 -16.55
C GLY A 147 -10.28 16.86 -16.82
N ASN A 148 -10.91 17.43 -15.80
CA ASN A 148 -12.21 18.07 -15.98
C ASN A 148 -12.17 19.25 -16.95
N ASN A 149 -11.25 20.18 -16.73
CA ASN A 149 -11.15 21.42 -17.50
C ASN A 149 -10.17 21.25 -18.66
N ALA A 150 -8.91 21.64 -18.47
CA ALA A 150 -7.85 21.41 -19.43
C ALA A 150 -6.90 20.34 -18.90
N CYS A 151 -6.52 19.37 -19.73
CA CYS A 151 -5.50 18.40 -19.33
C CYS A 151 -4.59 17.98 -20.47
N THR A 152 -3.37 17.58 -20.10
CA THR A 152 -2.56 16.67 -20.90
C THR A 152 -2.68 15.25 -20.35
N PHE A 153 -1.57 14.60 -20.05
CA PHE A 153 -1.51 13.31 -19.38
C PHE A 153 -1.52 13.50 -17.86
N LEU A 154 -1.55 12.38 -17.13
CA LEU A 154 -1.39 12.36 -15.68
C LEU A 154 -0.09 13.05 -15.27
N LYS A 155 -0.17 13.83 -14.19
CA LYS A 155 0.79 14.85 -13.77
C LYS A 155 1.47 14.62 -12.45
N ASN A 156 0.91 13.75 -11.64
CA ASN A 156 1.43 13.55 -10.32
C ASN A 156 1.19 12.11 -9.85
N ILE A 157 2.09 11.61 -9.02
CA ILE A 157 1.97 10.32 -8.36
C ILE A 157 1.92 10.59 -6.85
N LEU A 158 0.96 9.96 -6.20
CA LEU A 158 0.84 9.91 -4.75
C LEU A 158 1.03 8.48 -4.29
N VAL A 159 1.93 8.25 -3.34
CA VAL A 159 2.14 6.94 -2.73
C VAL A 159 1.82 7.00 -1.24
N GLU A 160 1.01 6.05 -0.78
CA GLU A 160 0.59 5.90 0.62
C GLU A 160 0.86 4.47 1.11
N ASP A 161 1.08 4.30 2.41
CA ASP A 161 1.12 2.97 3.04
C ASP A 161 -0.27 2.33 3.01
N ASN A 162 -0.35 1.06 2.63
CA ASN A 162 -1.59 0.29 2.72
C ASN A 162 -1.69 -0.54 4.02
N ASN A 163 -0.67 -0.48 4.88
CA ASN A 163 -0.78 -1.06 6.21
C ASN A 163 -1.75 -0.21 7.04
N GLU A 164 -3.02 -0.64 7.11
CA GLU A 164 -3.93 -0.26 8.19
C GLU A 164 -3.37 -0.82 9.51
N SER A 165 -2.35 -0.17 10.06
CA SER A 165 -1.89 -0.48 11.40
C SER A 165 -2.92 0.11 12.36
N ASN A 166 -3.76 -0.78 12.90
CA ASN A 166 -4.11 -0.74 14.32
C ASN A 166 -2.78 -0.69 15.10
N LEU A 167 -2.21 0.51 15.21
CA LEU A 167 -0.99 0.75 15.97
C LEU A 167 -1.33 0.48 17.43
N ASN A 168 -0.88 -0.66 17.95
CA ASN A 168 -0.61 -0.76 19.38
C ASN A 168 0.40 0.35 19.70
N PRO A 169 0.12 1.28 20.64
CA PRO A 169 0.96 2.45 20.90
C PRO A 169 2.38 2.14 21.41
N ASN A 170 2.69 0.85 21.63
CA ASN A 170 3.94 0.41 22.27
C ASN A 170 4.90 -0.33 21.32
N GLU A 171 4.56 -0.51 20.03
CA GLU A 171 5.49 -1.08 19.04
C GLU A 171 5.92 0.00 18.03
N GLU A 172 7.12 0.54 18.24
CA GLU A 172 7.79 1.44 17.27
C GLU A 172 8.26 0.68 16.01
N ILE A 173 7.30 0.15 15.24
CA ILE A 173 7.51 -0.18 13.83
C ILE A 173 7.06 1.05 13.04
N THR A 174 7.92 2.06 12.98
CA THR A 174 7.71 3.26 12.17
C THR A 174 7.94 2.96 10.70
N ASN A 175 7.00 2.26 10.05
CA ASN A 175 6.82 2.38 8.60
C ASN A 175 6.22 3.77 8.33
N LYS A 176 7.02 4.83 8.52
CA LYS A 176 6.59 6.19 8.22
C LYS A 176 6.68 6.41 6.71
N ILE A 177 5.66 6.00 5.98
CA ILE A 177 5.46 6.50 4.63
C ILE A 177 4.87 7.90 4.77
N THR A 178 5.74 8.91 4.83
CA THR A 178 5.30 10.29 4.65
C THR A 178 4.66 10.39 3.27
N GLN A 179 3.41 10.84 3.22
CA GLN A 179 2.68 11.06 1.98
C GLN A 179 3.53 11.93 1.03
N TYR A 180 3.86 11.42 -0.16
CA TYR A 180 4.64 12.16 -1.14
C TYR A 180 3.81 12.45 -2.39
N SER A 181 3.74 13.72 -2.79
CA SER A 181 3.14 14.19 -4.04
C SER A 181 4.22 14.80 -4.94
N PHE A 182 4.31 14.37 -6.20
CA PHE A 182 5.33 14.78 -7.18
C PHE A 182 4.73 15.49 -8.40
N ASN A 183 5.06 16.76 -8.64
CA ASN A 183 4.56 17.49 -9.81
C ASN A 183 5.50 17.37 -11.03
N PHE A 184 5.03 16.80 -12.15
CA PHE A 184 5.84 16.59 -13.38
C PHE A 184 6.09 17.85 -14.24
N SER A 185 5.57 19.03 -13.86
CA SER A 185 5.56 20.20 -14.75
C SER A 185 6.83 21.06 -14.77
N LYS A 186 7.82 20.85 -13.89
CA LYS A 186 8.78 21.94 -13.60
C LYS A 186 10.27 21.76 -13.92
N TYR A 187 10.85 20.57 -14.19
CA TYR A 187 12.32 20.52 -14.29
C TYR A 187 12.89 19.47 -15.25
N TYR A 188 13.62 19.95 -16.27
CA TYR A 188 14.59 19.19 -17.07
C TYR A 188 15.98 19.34 -16.45
N ASN A 189 16.72 18.23 -16.37
CA ASN A 189 18.17 18.06 -16.10
C ASN A 189 18.59 17.39 -14.79
N GLN A 190 17.67 17.00 -13.91
CA GLN A 190 18.00 16.09 -12.81
C GLN A 190 16.89 15.06 -12.69
N ILE A 191 17.22 13.78 -12.90
CA ILE A 191 16.37 12.64 -12.57
C ILE A 191 16.15 12.72 -11.05
N GLN A 192 15.11 13.40 -10.60
CA GLN A 192 14.79 13.46 -9.19
C GLN A 192 13.79 12.37 -8.84
N TYR A 193 14.25 11.53 -7.93
CA TYR A 193 13.53 10.43 -7.32
C TYR A 193 12.56 11.01 -6.30
N GLY A 194 11.30 10.61 -6.36
CA GLY A 194 10.58 10.48 -5.11
C GLY A 194 11.32 9.48 -4.22
N GLN A 195 11.45 9.73 -2.91
CA GLN A 195 12.12 8.77 -2.03
C GLN A 195 11.12 8.21 -1.02
N ILE A 196 11.01 6.88 -0.96
CA ILE A 196 10.33 6.17 0.13
C ILE A 196 11.42 5.62 1.04
N GLN A 197 11.33 5.89 2.34
CA GLN A 197 12.26 5.36 3.35
C GLN A 197 11.55 4.32 4.20
N LEU A 198 12.08 3.09 4.21
CA LEU A 198 11.61 1.99 5.05
C LEU A 198 12.66 1.70 6.11
N SER A 199 12.34 1.98 7.38
CA SER A 199 13.25 1.76 8.50
C SER A 199 12.88 0.50 9.28
N LYS A 200 13.91 -0.22 9.77
CA LYS A 200 13.74 -1.48 10.52
C LYS A 200 12.90 -2.52 9.75
N PHE A 201 13.00 -2.54 8.43
CA PHE A 201 12.20 -3.41 7.58
C PHE A 201 12.59 -4.88 7.80
N ASN A 202 11.58 -5.75 7.90
CA ASN A 202 11.81 -7.18 8.07
C ASN A 202 12.18 -7.83 6.73
N SER A 203 13.32 -8.51 6.64
CA SER A 203 13.70 -9.18 5.40
C SER A 203 12.80 -10.38 5.12
N GLY A 204 12.23 -10.43 3.91
CA GLY A 204 11.13 -11.34 3.55
C GLY A 204 9.75 -10.83 3.97
N GLY A 205 9.66 -9.60 4.48
CA GLY A 205 8.41 -8.92 4.75
C GLY A 205 7.74 -8.42 3.47
N ASN A 206 6.43 -8.19 3.54
CA ASN A 206 5.64 -7.63 2.44
C ASN A 206 5.58 -6.11 2.55
N LEU A 207 5.92 -5.43 1.46
CA LEU A 207 5.69 -4.02 1.25
C LEU A 207 4.30 -3.82 0.64
N GLN A 208 3.45 -3.05 1.32
CA GLN A 208 2.09 -2.76 0.86
C GLN A 208 1.93 -1.28 0.57
N LEU A 209 1.55 -0.91 -0.65
CA LEU A 209 1.46 0.47 -1.10
C LEU A 209 0.17 0.73 -1.87
N LYS A 210 -0.41 1.91 -1.66
CA LYS A 210 -1.42 2.49 -2.56
C LYS A 210 -0.75 3.53 -3.44
N ILE A 211 -0.94 3.40 -4.75
CA ILE A 211 -0.39 4.34 -5.73
C ILE A 211 -1.55 5.01 -6.46
N TYR A 212 -1.67 6.32 -6.31
CA TYR A 212 -2.62 7.13 -7.06
C TYR A 212 -1.90 7.90 -8.16
N LEU A 213 -2.50 7.90 -9.35
CA LEU A 213 -2.09 8.76 -10.45
C LEU A 213 -3.06 9.93 -10.51
N LEU A 214 -2.53 11.14 -10.57
CA LEU A 214 -3.30 12.37 -10.46
C LEU A 214 -3.15 13.23 -11.73
N ASP A 215 -4.18 13.98 -12.09
CA ASP A 215 -4.15 14.96 -13.17
C ASP A 215 -3.68 16.36 -12.71
N GLU A 216 -3.81 17.36 -13.61
CA GLU A 216 -3.43 18.76 -13.37
C GLU A 216 -4.16 19.41 -12.17
N ASP A 217 -5.38 18.93 -11.87
CA ASP A 217 -6.23 19.45 -10.79
C ASP A 217 -6.12 18.58 -9.52
N ASN A 218 -5.09 17.70 -9.43
CA ASN A 218 -4.91 16.68 -8.40
C ASN A 218 -6.08 15.69 -8.27
N ARG A 219 -6.90 15.54 -9.31
CA ARG A 219 -7.94 14.52 -9.33
C ARG A 219 -7.32 13.17 -9.67
N LYS A 220 -7.73 12.15 -8.94
CA LYS A 220 -7.32 10.75 -9.17
C LYS A 220 -7.82 10.25 -10.52
N LEU A 221 -6.97 9.49 -11.21
CA LEU A 221 -7.35 8.64 -12.32
C LEU A 221 -8.50 7.73 -11.87
N THR A 222 -9.60 7.69 -12.64
CA THR A 222 -10.76 6.83 -12.37
C THR A 222 -11.18 6.05 -13.61
N PHE A 223 -11.24 4.72 -13.55
CA PHE A 223 -11.81 3.90 -14.64
C PHE A 223 -12.34 2.57 -14.11
N GLU A 224 -13.20 1.92 -14.91
CA GLU A 224 -13.71 0.58 -14.60
C GLU A 224 -12.90 -0.47 -15.37
N LYS A 225 -12.37 -1.47 -14.65
CA LYS A 225 -11.54 -2.53 -15.26
C LYS A 225 -12.35 -3.38 -16.24
N GLU A 226 -13.62 -3.65 -15.92
CA GLU A 226 -14.54 -4.42 -16.75
C GLU A 226 -14.72 -3.75 -18.12
N MET A 227 -14.79 -2.43 -18.16
CA MET A 227 -14.95 -1.65 -19.40
C MET A 227 -13.73 -1.77 -20.32
N ILE A 228 -12.53 -1.92 -19.76
CA ILE A 228 -11.31 -2.22 -20.53
C ILE A 228 -11.35 -3.66 -21.05
N SER A 229 -11.68 -4.62 -20.19
CA SER A 229 -11.70 -6.06 -20.54
C SER A 229 -12.72 -6.38 -21.63
N GLN A 230 -13.87 -5.70 -21.61
CA GLN A 230 -14.95 -5.86 -22.58
C GLN A 230 -14.77 -4.95 -23.82
N SER A 231 -13.67 -4.20 -23.89
CA SER A 231 -13.38 -3.25 -24.98
C SER A 231 -14.53 -2.27 -25.24
N ILE A 232 -15.16 -1.77 -24.16
CA ILE A 232 -16.27 -0.82 -24.24
C ILE A 232 -15.77 0.61 -24.43
N TYR A 233 -14.64 0.96 -23.81
CA TYR A 233 -14.01 2.25 -24.07
C TYR A 233 -13.59 2.36 -25.54
N PRO A 234 -13.59 3.58 -26.10
CA PRO A 234 -12.98 3.85 -27.40
C PRO A 234 -11.52 3.39 -27.49
N SER A 235 -11.05 3.10 -28.71
CA SER A 235 -9.71 2.52 -28.92
C SER A 235 -8.56 3.40 -28.41
N ASP A 236 -8.63 4.72 -28.63
CA ASP A 236 -7.62 5.67 -28.14
C ASP A 236 -7.56 5.72 -26.60
N ILE A 237 -8.71 5.63 -25.94
CA ILE A 237 -8.80 5.54 -24.48
C ILE A 237 -8.27 4.19 -23.97
N LEU A 238 -8.61 3.09 -24.66
CA LEU A 238 -8.10 1.76 -24.32
C LEU A 238 -6.57 1.71 -24.42
N ASP A 239 -6.01 2.27 -25.49
CA ASP A 239 -4.56 2.30 -25.71
C ASP A 239 -3.87 3.10 -24.61
N GLU A 240 -4.41 4.27 -24.23
CA GLU A 240 -3.86 5.08 -23.15
C GLU A 240 -3.90 4.37 -21.80
N LEU A 241 -5.04 3.79 -21.41
CA LEU A 241 -5.18 3.11 -20.12
C LEU A 241 -4.35 1.82 -20.03
N LYS A 242 -4.26 1.06 -21.13
CA LYS A 242 -3.45 -0.17 -21.18
C LYS A 242 -1.95 0.11 -21.17
N TYR A 243 -1.53 1.28 -21.60
CA TYR A 243 -0.13 1.68 -21.57
C TYR A 243 0.39 1.94 -20.15
N ILE A 244 -0.50 2.32 -19.23
CA ILE A 244 -0.14 2.60 -17.84
C ILE A 244 0.42 1.32 -17.20
N SER A 245 1.69 1.36 -16.84
CA SER A 245 2.37 0.30 -16.11
C SER A 245 3.31 0.86 -15.05
N ILE A 246 3.36 0.15 -13.93
CA ILE A 246 4.21 0.48 -12.78
C ILE A 246 5.03 -0.76 -12.48
N PHE A 247 6.33 -0.66 -12.36
CA PHE A 247 7.18 -1.83 -12.16
C PHE A 247 8.38 -1.52 -11.28
N THR A 248 8.84 -2.54 -10.55
CA THR A 248 10.05 -2.43 -9.73
C THR A 248 11.30 -2.76 -10.55
N ASP A 249 12.38 -2.03 -10.34
CA ASP A 249 13.69 -2.27 -10.94
C ASP A 249 14.78 -2.35 -9.86
N LEU A 250 15.46 -3.50 -9.84
CA LEU A 250 16.57 -3.81 -8.94
C LEU A 250 17.94 -3.34 -9.46
N GLY A 251 18.03 -2.94 -10.73
CA GLY A 251 19.30 -2.70 -11.39
C GLY A 251 20.22 -3.93 -11.35
N GLN A 252 21.47 -3.73 -10.91
CA GLN A 252 22.48 -4.79 -10.77
C GLN A 252 22.65 -5.28 -9.32
N ASN A 253 21.69 -5.02 -8.43
CA ASN A 253 21.80 -5.31 -7.01
C ASN A 253 21.54 -6.79 -6.70
N LYS A 254 22.60 -7.61 -6.66
CA LYS A 254 22.51 -9.05 -6.33
C LYS A 254 22.21 -9.34 -4.85
N GLN A 255 22.21 -8.33 -3.98
CA GLN A 255 22.01 -8.44 -2.53
C GLN A 255 20.62 -7.97 -2.09
N LEU A 256 19.71 -7.79 -3.04
CA LEU A 256 18.31 -7.46 -2.84
C LEU A 256 17.47 -8.36 -3.77
N GLN A 257 16.42 -8.94 -3.24
CA GLN A 257 15.49 -9.78 -3.97
C GLN A 257 14.07 -9.25 -3.78
N LEU A 258 13.35 -9.11 -4.89
CA LEU A 258 11.93 -8.76 -4.91
C LEU A 258 11.15 -9.95 -5.50
N THR A 259 10.07 -10.35 -4.83
CA THR A 259 9.18 -11.41 -5.32
C THR A 259 7.71 -11.00 -5.17
N GLY A 260 6.85 -11.56 -6.03
CA GLY A 260 5.42 -11.28 -6.05
C GLY A 260 5.05 -10.17 -7.04
N GLU A 261 4.33 -9.13 -6.61
CA GLU A 261 3.76 -8.07 -7.47
C GLU A 261 4.81 -7.04 -7.91
N ILE A 262 5.71 -7.45 -8.79
CA ILE A 262 6.79 -6.58 -9.33
C ILE A 262 6.36 -5.72 -10.53
N ILE A 263 5.21 -6.02 -11.15
CA ILE A 263 4.63 -5.26 -12.27
C ILE A 263 3.12 -5.12 -12.03
N LEU A 264 2.64 -3.88 -12.02
CA LEU A 264 1.24 -3.51 -11.97
C LEU A 264 0.82 -2.96 -13.33
N ASN A 265 -0.34 -3.40 -13.80
CA ASN A 265 -1.00 -2.88 -14.98
C ASN A 265 -2.48 -2.61 -14.64
N TYR A 266 -3.29 -2.24 -15.64
CA TYR A 266 -4.72 -1.96 -15.45
C TYR A 266 -5.51 -3.09 -14.75
N ASN A 267 -5.04 -4.34 -14.75
CA ASN A 267 -5.70 -5.42 -14.03
C ASN A 267 -5.56 -5.33 -12.51
N MET A 268 -4.53 -4.65 -12.02
CA MET A 268 -4.24 -4.45 -10.59
C MET A 268 -4.79 -3.12 -10.06
N TYR A 269 -5.58 -2.43 -10.87
CA TYR A 269 -6.24 -1.19 -10.49
C TYR A 269 -7.51 -1.47 -9.68
N ASP A 270 -7.62 -0.82 -8.52
CA ASP A 270 -8.81 -0.83 -7.67
C ASP A 270 -9.66 0.41 -7.98
N ALA A 271 -10.78 0.20 -8.67
CA ALA A 271 -11.71 1.27 -9.04
C ALA A 271 -12.40 1.91 -7.81
N SER A 272 -12.65 1.13 -6.75
CA SER A 272 -13.31 1.63 -5.54
C SER A 272 -12.44 2.63 -4.77
N GLN A 273 -11.12 2.41 -4.79
CA GLN A 273 -10.14 3.28 -4.13
C GLN A 273 -9.44 4.25 -5.11
N SER A 274 -9.66 4.07 -6.41
CA SER A 274 -9.04 4.83 -7.49
C SER A 274 -7.51 4.78 -7.47
N CYS A 275 -6.94 3.60 -7.25
CA CYS A 275 -5.49 3.42 -7.06
C CYS A 275 -4.99 2.07 -7.58
N PHE A 276 -3.68 1.97 -7.79
CA PHE A 276 -2.99 0.69 -7.95
C PHE A 276 -2.53 0.19 -6.59
N LEU A 277 -2.86 -1.06 -6.27
CA LEU A 277 -2.48 -1.70 -5.01
C LEU A 277 -1.28 -2.60 -5.23
N ILE A 278 -0.27 -2.44 -4.38
CA ILE A 278 0.78 -3.42 -4.14
C ILE A 278 0.46 -4.04 -2.79
N ASN A 279 0.10 -5.32 -2.75
CA ASN A 279 -0.23 -6.04 -1.52
C ASN A 279 0.75 -7.20 -1.25
N GLN A 280 1.35 -7.74 -2.32
CA GLN A 280 2.17 -8.95 -2.27
C GLN A 280 3.57 -8.71 -2.85
N LEU A 281 4.21 -7.58 -2.54
CA LEU A 281 5.62 -7.36 -2.88
C LEU A 281 6.50 -7.73 -1.69
N THR A 282 7.11 -8.91 -1.74
CA THR A 282 8.06 -9.34 -0.73
C THR A 282 9.43 -8.75 -1.02
N VAL A 283 10.06 -8.16 0.00
CA VAL A 283 11.37 -7.50 -0.11
C VAL A 283 12.36 -8.22 0.81
N SER A 284 13.41 -8.79 0.23
CA SER A 284 14.40 -9.58 0.96
C SER A 284 15.82 -9.07 0.69
N GLY A 285 16.62 -8.93 1.74
CA GLY A 285 18.00 -8.47 1.65
C GLY A 285 18.85 -9.04 2.79
N GLN A 286 20.08 -8.54 2.94
CA GLN A 286 20.94 -8.91 4.05
C GLN A 286 20.51 -8.19 5.34
N SER A 287 20.56 -8.87 6.49
CA SER A 287 20.30 -8.25 7.80
C SER A 287 21.22 -7.07 8.06
N LEU A 288 20.71 -6.05 8.76
CA LEU A 288 21.44 -4.83 9.13
C LEU A 288 22.07 -4.09 7.94
N SER A 289 21.52 -4.26 6.74
CA SER A 289 21.99 -3.60 5.53
C SER A 289 21.00 -2.55 5.03
N GLN A 290 21.52 -1.58 4.29
CA GLN A 290 20.73 -0.62 3.54
C GLN A 290 20.78 -0.98 2.05
N ARG A 291 19.62 -1.07 1.42
CA ARG A 291 19.47 -1.43 0.01
C ARG A 291 18.44 -0.54 -0.66
N GLN A 292 18.60 -0.37 -1.96
CA GLN A 292 17.73 0.48 -2.75
C GLN A 292 17.21 -0.25 -3.98
N PHE A 293 15.98 0.08 -4.35
CA PHE A 293 15.39 -0.28 -5.63
C PHE A 293 14.53 0.88 -6.15
N LEU A 294 14.11 0.79 -7.41
CA LEU A 294 13.31 1.81 -8.05
C LEU A 294 11.90 1.29 -8.30
N ILE A 295 10.88 2.12 -8.09
CA ILE A 295 9.56 1.94 -8.67
C ILE A 295 9.47 2.88 -9.87
N LYS A 296 9.28 2.31 -11.05
CA LYS A 296 9.24 2.99 -12.34
C LYS A 296 7.81 3.10 -12.87
N PHE A 297 7.50 4.23 -13.48
CA PHE A 297 6.16 4.59 -13.94
C PHE A 297 6.21 4.94 -15.42
N GLN A 298 5.56 4.11 -16.21
CA GLN A 298 5.35 4.29 -17.63
C GLN A 298 3.88 4.67 -17.84
N LEU A 299 3.63 5.97 -18.01
CA LEU A 299 2.27 6.51 -17.97
C LEU A 299 1.69 6.78 -19.37
N ASN A 300 2.53 7.07 -20.36
CA ASN A 300 2.10 7.29 -21.74
C ASN A 300 3.22 7.00 -22.75
N GLN A 301 2.83 6.69 -23.99
CA GLN A 301 3.75 6.27 -25.06
C GLN A 301 4.69 7.35 -25.60
N TYR A 302 4.43 8.62 -25.25
CA TYR A 302 5.22 9.77 -25.71
C TYR A 302 6.20 10.27 -24.64
N GLN A 303 6.23 9.60 -23.49
CA GLN A 303 7.10 9.93 -22.39
C GLN A 303 8.54 9.50 -22.70
N GLN A 304 9.44 10.47 -22.90
CA GLN A 304 10.86 10.17 -23.19
C GLN A 304 11.63 9.61 -22.00
N GLN A 305 11.24 9.97 -20.77
CA GLN A 305 11.92 9.56 -19.54
C GLN A 305 10.92 8.92 -18.59
N VAL A 306 11.22 7.69 -18.17
CA VAL A 306 10.41 6.96 -17.19
C VAL A 306 10.51 7.67 -15.84
N ILE A 307 9.34 8.00 -15.26
CA ILE A 307 9.28 8.59 -13.92
C ILE A 307 9.66 7.49 -12.94
N GLN A 308 10.41 7.82 -11.88
CA GLN A 308 10.84 6.81 -10.92
C GLN A 308 10.93 7.33 -9.48
N ILE A 309 10.63 6.44 -8.55
CA ILE A 309 10.70 6.64 -7.10
C ILE A 309 11.76 5.68 -6.57
N LEU A 310 12.74 6.21 -5.84
CA LEU A 310 13.72 5.45 -5.08
C LEU A 310 13.09 4.93 -3.79
N VAL A 311 13.15 3.63 -3.58
CA VAL A 311 12.78 3.01 -2.31
C VAL A 311 14.06 2.60 -1.60
N ASP A 312 14.28 3.20 -0.43
CA ASP A 312 15.44 2.98 0.41
C ASP A 312 15.03 2.15 1.62
N VAL A 313 15.59 0.94 1.72
CA VAL A 313 15.20 -0.08 2.68
C VAL A 313 16.35 -0.32 3.64
N GLN A 314 16.12 0.00 4.91
CA GLN A 314 17.02 -0.33 6.01
C GLN A 314 16.50 -1.57 6.72
N PHE A 315 17.14 -2.71 6.46
CA PHE A 315 16.79 -3.98 7.07
C PHE A 315 17.19 -4.02 8.55
N ARG A 316 16.30 -4.55 9.39
CA ARG A 316 16.65 -4.96 10.75
C ARG A 316 17.28 -6.35 10.74
N ASP A 317 17.74 -6.77 11.90
CA ASP A 317 18.12 -8.16 12.12
C ASP A 317 16.90 -9.02 12.51
N CYS A 318 17.05 -10.34 12.44
CA CYS A 318 16.01 -11.27 12.87
C CYS A 318 15.85 -11.23 14.41
N LEU A 319 14.61 -11.27 14.88
CA LEU A 319 14.24 -11.21 16.29
C LEU A 319 14.01 -12.62 16.87
N LEU A 320 13.99 -12.73 18.20
CA LEU A 320 13.56 -13.97 18.85
C LEU A 320 12.15 -14.32 18.39
N GLY A 321 11.91 -15.60 18.12
CA GLY A 321 10.65 -16.07 17.52
C GLY A 321 10.62 -16.04 16.00
N GLU A 322 11.69 -15.54 15.37
CA GLU A 322 11.95 -15.68 13.95
C GLU A 322 13.06 -16.72 13.73
N ILE A 323 13.11 -17.28 12.51
CA ILE A 323 14.22 -18.10 12.02
C ILE A 323 14.90 -17.40 10.86
N SER A 324 16.22 -17.55 10.76
CA SER A 324 17.02 -16.97 9.69
C SER A 324 17.22 -17.98 8.57
N LEU A 325 16.66 -17.70 7.39
CA LEU A 325 16.78 -18.52 6.19
C LEU A 325 17.70 -17.82 5.17
N SER A 326 18.68 -18.54 4.63
CA SER A 326 19.64 -18.00 3.65
C SER A 326 19.50 -18.73 2.30
N PRO A 327 18.48 -18.39 1.48
CA PRO A 327 18.19 -19.10 0.24
C PRO A 327 19.31 -18.97 -0.81
N THR A 328 20.05 -17.86 -0.79
CA THR A 328 21.16 -17.57 -1.69
C THR A 328 22.24 -16.77 -0.97
N THR A 329 23.44 -16.68 -1.56
CA THR A 329 24.51 -15.87 -1.01
C THR A 329 24.14 -14.39 -1.00
N GLY A 330 24.09 -13.79 0.20
CA GLY A 330 23.80 -12.36 0.38
C GLY A 330 22.32 -12.01 0.60
N ILE A 331 21.42 -12.98 0.65
CA ILE A 331 20.01 -12.80 1.05
C ILE A 331 19.77 -13.57 2.35
N GLN A 332 19.20 -12.89 3.35
CA GLN A 332 18.82 -13.48 4.63
C GLN A 332 17.37 -13.10 4.93
N ILE A 333 16.48 -14.09 5.02
CA ILE A 333 15.05 -13.90 5.30
C ILE A 333 14.79 -14.20 6.78
N CYS A 334 14.08 -13.31 7.45
CA CYS A 334 13.64 -13.50 8.82
C CYS A 334 12.19 -13.97 8.81
N TYR A 335 12.00 -15.28 8.95
CA TYR A 335 10.70 -15.92 8.90
C TYR A 335 10.10 -16.01 10.30
N PHE A 336 8.95 -15.39 10.51
CA PHE A 336 8.25 -15.40 11.80
C PHE A 336 7.50 -16.73 12.03
N CYS A 337 7.67 -17.32 13.21
CA CYS A 337 6.94 -18.52 13.59
C CYS A 337 5.48 -18.18 13.91
N SER A 338 4.57 -18.52 12.99
CA SER A 338 3.13 -18.27 13.10
C SER A 338 2.47 -19.11 14.20
N GLU A 339 1.22 -18.79 14.51
CA GLU A 339 0.42 -19.51 15.50
C GLU A 339 0.43 -21.02 15.24
N GLY A 340 0.72 -21.79 16.29
CA GLY A 340 0.96 -23.24 16.21
C GLY A 340 2.45 -23.61 16.16
N SER A 341 3.34 -22.63 16.08
CA SER A 341 4.79 -22.84 16.08
C SER A 341 5.56 -21.78 16.86
N TYR A 342 6.80 -22.10 17.25
CA TYR A 342 7.67 -21.18 17.99
C TYR A 342 9.17 -21.37 17.67
N SER A 343 9.99 -20.41 18.08
CA SER A 343 11.45 -20.49 18.09
C SER A 343 12.01 -19.73 19.30
N LEU A 344 12.80 -20.40 20.14
CA LEU A 344 13.54 -19.80 21.26
C LEU A 344 15.02 -19.59 20.94
N ALA A 345 15.49 -20.16 19.83
CA ALA A 345 16.87 -20.02 19.36
C ALA A 345 17.19 -18.56 19.01
N ASN A 346 18.45 -18.17 19.17
CA ASN A 346 18.87 -16.81 18.86
C ASN A 346 19.34 -16.74 17.40
N PRO A 347 18.60 -16.05 16.51
CA PRO A 347 18.92 -16.04 15.09
C PRO A 347 20.32 -15.50 14.76
N ARG A 348 20.92 -14.69 15.66
CA ARG A 348 22.28 -14.12 15.48
C ARG A 348 23.39 -15.08 15.84
N LEU A 349 23.18 -15.94 16.84
CA LEU A 349 24.21 -16.82 17.37
C LEU A 349 24.17 -18.18 16.68
N ASP A 350 23.00 -18.60 16.21
CA ASP A 350 22.76 -19.92 15.66
C ASP A 350 22.86 -19.97 14.12
N ILE A 351 23.48 -18.96 13.48
CA ILE A 351 23.65 -18.83 12.01
C ILE A 351 24.33 -20.05 11.36
N GLN A 352 25.14 -20.79 12.13
CA GLN A 352 25.84 -22.00 11.66
C GLN A 352 24.93 -23.23 11.60
N ASN A 353 23.73 -23.17 12.17
CA ASN A 353 22.80 -24.30 12.23
C ASN A 353 21.79 -24.17 11.09
N THR A 354 22.11 -24.75 9.94
CA THR A 354 21.32 -24.69 8.68
C THR A 354 19.92 -25.30 8.76
N ASN A 355 19.53 -25.85 9.92
CA ASN A 355 18.25 -26.52 10.16
C ASN A 355 17.36 -25.78 11.18
N LEU A 356 17.59 -24.48 11.43
CA LEU A 356 16.66 -23.67 12.22
C LEU A 356 15.29 -23.65 11.56
N GLN A 357 14.34 -24.31 12.20
CA GLN A 357 12.95 -24.41 11.78
C GLN A 357 12.05 -24.01 12.95
N CYS A 358 10.91 -23.42 12.65
CA CYS A 358 9.88 -23.19 13.65
C CYS A 358 9.39 -24.54 14.20
N GLN A 359 9.52 -24.71 15.51
CA GLN A 359 9.12 -25.92 16.20
C GLN A 359 7.61 -25.92 16.40
N LYS A 360 6.95 -27.08 16.27
CA LYS A 360 5.51 -27.20 16.56
C LYS A 360 5.25 -27.01 18.04
N CYS A 361 4.10 -26.44 18.40
CA CYS A 361 3.74 -26.30 19.82
C CYS A 361 3.83 -27.65 20.54
N PRO A 362 4.43 -27.69 21.75
CA PRO A 362 4.42 -28.89 22.58
C PRO A 362 2.99 -29.26 22.95
N ALA A 363 2.69 -30.56 23.13
CA ALA A 363 1.34 -31.01 23.51
C ALA A 363 0.86 -30.43 24.86
N THR A 364 1.81 -30.05 25.72
CA THR A 364 1.62 -29.40 27.02
C THR A 364 1.29 -27.91 26.92
N ALA A 365 1.43 -27.31 25.74
CA ALA A 365 1.04 -25.94 25.45
C ALA A 365 -0.43 -25.86 24.99
N ASP A 366 -1.09 -24.78 25.38
CA ASP A 366 -2.40 -24.37 24.89
C ASP A 366 -2.27 -23.78 23.48
N ARG A 367 -1.32 -22.86 23.32
CA ARG A 367 -0.91 -22.29 22.03
C ARG A 367 0.53 -21.79 22.10
N CYS A 368 1.14 -21.55 20.95
CA CYS A 368 2.47 -20.95 20.84
C CYS A 368 2.55 -20.11 19.56
N ILE A 369 3.35 -19.04 19.61
CA ILE A 369 3.55 -18.09 18.51
C ILE A 369 4.87 -17.34 18.74
N GLY A 370 5.67 -17.15 17.69
CA GLY A 370 6.94 -16.44 17.77
C GLY A 370 7.89 -17.07 18.79
N ASN A 371 8.24 -16.34 19.84
CA ASN A 371 9.07 -16.83 20.96
C ASN A 371 8.26 -17.18 22.21
N GLN A 372 6.93 -17.28 22.10
CA GLN A 372 6.04 -17.46 23.24
C GLN A 372 5.37 -18.83 23.21
N ILE A 373 5.41 -19.51 24.36
CA ILE A 373 4.71 -20.76 24.62
C ILE A 373 3.75 -20.51 25.79
N TYR A 374 2.46 -20.63 25.52
CA TYR A 374 1.40 -20.51 26.51
C TYR A 374 1.03 -21.90 27.01
N LEU A 375 1.33 -22.20 28.27
CA LEU A 375 1.13 -23.54 28.83
C LEU A 375 -0.34 -23.80 29.19
N LYS A 376 -0.76 -25.06 29.12
CA LYS A 376 -2.00 -25.52 29.75
C LYS A 376 -1.85 -25.53 31.28
N ASN A 377 -2.96 -25.47 32.01
CA ASN A 377 -2.95 -25.69 33.45
C ASN A 377 -2.37 -27.09 33.76
N GLY A 378 -1.67 -27.21 34.89
CA GLY A 378 -0.97 -28.43 35.29
C GLY A 378 0.45 -28.58 34.74
N TYR A 379 0.96 -27.61 33.97
CA TYR A 379 2.33 -27.61 33.46
C TYR A 379 3.12 -26.38 33.91
N TRP A 380 4.44 -26.54 34.01
CA TRP A 380 5.36 -25.49 34.43
C TRP A 380 6.66 -25.55 33.63
N ARG A 381 7.30 -24.40 33.47
CA ARG A 381 8.65 -24.28 32.91
C ARG A 381 9.44 -23.23 33.69
N ILE A 382 10.75 -23.40 33.74
CA ILE A 382 11.66 -22.55 34.52
C ILE A 382 11.62 -21.09 34.08
N ASP A 383 11.59 -20.85 32.77
CA ASP A 383 11.49 -19.51 32.21
C ASP A 383 10.94 -19.54 30.77
N GLN A 384 10.90 -18.36 30.15
CA GLN A 384 10.37 -18.19 28.80
C GLN A 384 11.34 -18.58 27.68
N THR A 385 12.61 -18.82 28.00
CA THR A 385 13.71 -19.10 27.06
C THR A 385 13.93 -20.58 26.81
N THR A 386 13.28 -21.45 27.59
CA THR A 386 13.29 -22.90 27.37
C THR A 386 11.91 -23.47 27.06
N ASP A 387 11.91 -24.58 26.33
CA ASP A 387 10.78 -25.44 26.03
C ASP A 387 10.80 -26.75 26.85
N GLU A 388 11.69 -26.86 27.84
CA GLU A 388 11.65 -27.89 28.88
C GLU A 388 10.44 -27.66 29.79
N ILE A 389 9.35 -28.37 29.49
CA ILE A 389 8.07 -28.25 30.19
C ILE A 389 7.84 -29.50 31.04
N LEU A 390 7.64 -29.28 32.33
CA LEU A 390 7.40 -30.33 33.32
C LEU A 390 5.93 -30.34 33.73
N THR A 391 5.45 -31.53 34.13
CA THR A 391 4.09 -31.71 34.66
C THR A 391 4.10 -31.45 36.16
N CYS A 392 3.15 -30.66 36.65
CA CYS A 392 3.00 -30.37 38.07
C CYS A 392 2.19 -31.44 38.78
N ASP A 393 2.33 -31.51 40.11
CA ASP A 393 1.52 -32.37 40.95
C ASP A 393 0.05 -31.91 40.96
N SER A 394 -0.82 -32.73 40.35
CA SER A 394 -2.26 -32.47 40.28
C SER A 394 -2.95 -32.38 41.66
N SER A 395 -2.37 -32.96 42.71
CA SER A 395 -2.92 -32.90 44.06
C SER A 395 -2.79 -31.51 44.70
N ILE A 396 -1.81 -30.71 44.26
CA ILE A 396 -1.57 -29.34 44.72
C ILE A 396 -2.33 -28.34 43.84
N ASN A 397 -2.40 -28.62 42.53
CA ASN A 397 -3.10 -27.80 41.54
C ASN A 397 -2.60 -26.34 41.48
N SER A 398 -1.31 -26.11 41.80
CA SER A 398 -0.70 -24.78 41.89
C SER A 398 -0.27 -24.19 40.54
N CYS A 399 -0.11 -25.01 39.50
CA CYS A 399 0.24 -24.56 38.15
C CYS A 399 -1.02 -24.21 37.34
N GLN A 400 -1.32 -22.91 37.20
CA GLN A 400 -2.49 -22.37 36.49
C GLN A 400 -2.08 -21.35 35.42
N ALA A 401 -1.24 -21.77 34.47
CA ALA A 401 -0.69 -20.90 33.43
C ALA A 401 -1.72 -20.25 32.49
N GLN A 402 -2.93 -20.82 32.37
CA GLN A 402 -4.01 -20.25 31.55
C GLN A 402 -4.72 -19.07 32.23
N ASN A 403 -4.38 -18.76 33.48
CA ASN A 403 -4.93 -17.65 34.25
C ASN A 403 -3.88 -16.56 34.54
N PRO A 404 -3.40 -15.82 33.51
CA PRO A 404 -2.26 -14.89 33.64
C PRO A 404 -2.52 -13.71 34.59
N GLN A 405 -3.78 -13.36 34.88
CA GLN A 405 -4.12 -12.31 35.85
C GLN A 405 -3.91 -12.73 37.31
N SER A 406 -3.92 -14.04 37.58
CA SER A 406 -3.76 -14.61 38.92
C SER A 406 -2.58 -15.57 39.01
N SER A 407 -1.70 -15.58 37.99
CA SER A 407 -0.53 -16.45 37.93
C SER A 407 0.73 -15.69 37.54
N ILE A 408 1.82 -15.90 38.28
CA ILE A 408 3.15 -15.38 37.93
C ILE A 408 4.02 -16.58 37.56
N GLN A 409 4.61 -16.58 36.36
CA GLN A 409 5.37 -17.71 35.82
C GLN A 409 4.59 -19.03 35.84
N GLY A 410 3.25 -18.97 35.74
CA GLY A 410 2.36 -20.12 35.77
C GLY A 410 1.96 -20.61 37.17
N CYS A 411 2.52 -20.08 38.25
CA CYS A 411 2.13 -20.41 39.62
C CYS A 411 0.99 -19.54 40.11
N ILE A 412 0.05 -20.07 40.90
CA ILE A 412 -0.97 -19.27 41.61
C ILE A 412 -0.41 -18.56 42.84
N GLU A 413 -1.15 -17.57 43.35
CA GLU A 413 -0.78 -16.81 44.53
C GLU A 413 -0.39 -17.70 45.72
N GLY A 414 0.76 -17.38 46.34
CA GLY A 414 1.32 -18.11 47.48
C GLY A 414 2.27 -19.25 47.11
N TYR A 415 2.34 -19.64 45.84
CA TYR A 415 3.25 -20.67 45.31
C TYR A 415 4.31 -20.04 44.39
N ILE A 416 5.55 -20.53 44.48
CA ILE A 416 6.73 -20.14 43.72
C ILE A 416 7.62 -21.37 43.46
N GLY A 417 8.77 -21.15 42.82
CA GLY A 417 9.80 -22.17 42.66
C GLY A 417 9.47 -23.24 41.61
N PRO A 418 10.34 -24.25 41.46
CA PRO A 418 10.13 -25.33 40.52
C PRO A 418 8.79 -26.04 40.73
N LEU A 419 8.05 -26.25 39.64
CA LEU A 419 6.72 -26.88 39.64
C LEU A 419 5.67 -26.18 40.52
N CYS A 420 5.92 -24.94 40.94
CA CYS A 420 5.09 -24.24 41.93
C CYS A 420 4.93 -25.05 43.23
N GLU A 421 6.00 -25.74 43.65
CA GLU A 421 6.07 -26.55 44.87
C GLU A 421 6.89 -25.87 45.97
N GLU A 422 7.05 -24.56 45.92
CA GLU A 422 7.61 -23.80 47.04
C GLU A 422 6.60 -22.74 47.48
N CYS A 423 6.52 -22.49 48.78
CA CYS A 423 5.63 -21.46 49.30
C CYS A 423 6.35 -20.12 49.35
N ASP A 424 5.71 -19.05 48.88
CA ASP A 424 6.26 -17.68 48.97
C ASP A 424 6.08 -17.12 50.38
N ILE A 425 6.78 -17.71 51.36
CA ILE A 425 6.70 -17.32 52.77
C ILE A 425 7.28 -15.92 52.99
N LYS A 426 8.25 -15.53 52.17
CA LYS A 426 8.96 -14.25 52.25
C LYS A 426 8.31 -13.14 51.39
N GLN A 427 7.23 -13.43 50.68
CA GLN A 427 6.55 -12.52 49.75
C GLN A 427 7.51 -11.86 48.74
N GLN A 428 8.40 -12.66 48.14
CA GLN A 428 9.38 -12.18 47.18
C GLN A 428 8.75 -11.91 45.82
N VAL A 429 7.77 -12.75 45.43
CA VAL A 429 7.11 -12.72 44.12
C VAL A 429 5.71 -12.13 44.24
N TRP A 430 4.94 -12.59 45.23
CA TRP A 430 3.55 -12.16 45.48
C TRP A 430 3.49 -10.96 46.44
N LYS A 431 4.13 -9.85 46.05
CA LYS A 431 4.14 -8.63 46.86
C LYS A 431 2.78 -7.95 46.83
N SER A 432 2.18 -7.77 48.01
CA SER A 432 1.07 -6.84 48.19
C SER A 432 1.58 -5.40 47.98
N ASN A 433 1.33 -4.81 46.81
CA ASN A 433 1.60 -3.38 46.55
C ASN A 433 0.71 -2.43 47.37
N SER A 434 -0.26 -2.97 48.11
CA SER A 434 -1.12 -2.20 49.00
C SER A 434 -0.50 -2.09 50.40
N THR A 435 -0.51 -0.88 50.97
CA THR A 435 -0.15 -0.58 52.36
C THR A 435 -1.19 -1.08 53.35
N SER A 436 -2.33 -1.60 52.88
CA SER A 436 -3.38 -2.11 53.74
C SER A 436 -2.94 -3.38 54.48
N ALA A 437 -3.23 -3.46 55.79
CA ALA A 437 -3.00 -4.67 56.58
C ALA A 437 -3.78 -5.88 56.03
N PHE A 438 -4.91 -5.63 55.35
CA PHE A 438 -5.76 -6.65 54.75
C PHE A 438 -5.10 -7.37 53.58
N SER A 439 -4.48 -6.65 52.64
CA SER A 439 -3.80 -7.27 51.49
C SER A 439 -2.58 -8.10 51.91
N LYS A 440 -1.84 -7.65 52.93
CA LYS A 440 -0.74 -8.44 53.53
C LYS A 440 -1.23 -9.69 54.25
N TYR A 441 -2.42 -9.62 54.87
CA TYR A 441 -3.05 -10.78 55.49
C TYR A 441 -3.47 -11.81 54.45
N VAL A 442 -4.09 -11.37 53.35
CA VAL A 442 -4.54 -12.25 52.24
C VAL A 442 -3.36 -12.97 51.58
N SER A 443 -2.27 -12.27 51.24
CA SER A 443 -1.08 -12.93 50.67
C SER A 443 -0.45 -13.92 51.65
N SER A 444 -0.38 -13.58 52.94
CA SER A 444 0.10 -14.50 53.99
C SER A 444 -0.80 -15.72 54.18
N PHE A 445 -2.11 -15.58 53.94
CA PHE A 445 -3.08 -16.67 54.04
C PHE A 445 -2.85 -17.70 52.92
N TYR A 446 -2.60 -17.26 51.69
CA TYR A 446 -2.30 -18.15 50.58
C TYR A 446 -0.96 -18.89 50.78
N SER A 447 0.10 -18.22 51.26
CA SER A 447 1.36 -18.91 51.60
C SER A 447 1.19 -19.92 52.74
N LYS A 448 0.33 -19.66 53.73
CA LYS A 448 -0.02 -20.63 54.78
C LYS A 448 -0.86 -21.80 54.25
N LYS A 449 -1.77 -21.53 53.31
CA LYS A 449 -2.53 -22.57 52.60
C LYS A 449 -1.59 -23.47 51.80
N CYS A 450 -0.60 -22.89 51.13
CA CYS A 450 0.49 -23.64 50.49
C CYS A 450 1.18 -24.59 51.49
N ILE A 451 1.64 -24.08 52.64
CA ILE A 451 2.28 -24.93 53.67
C ILE A 451 1.36 -26.08 54.09
N SER A 452 0.08 -25.80 54.35
CA SER A 452 -0.88 -26.84 54.75
C SER A 452 -1.05 -27.92 53.67
N SER A 453 -1.10 -27.54 52.39
CA SER A 453 -1.19 -28.48 51.26
C SER A 453 0.04 -29.38 51.14
N GLN A 454 1.25 -28.82 51.35
CA GLN A 454 2.48 -29.59 51.33
C GLN A 454 2.62 -30.54 52.51
N THR A 455 2.18 -30.11 53.69
CA THR A 455 2.19 -30.95 54.91
C THR A 455 1.26 -32.15 54.73
N LEU A 456 0.09 -31.94 54.12
CA LEU A 456 -0.86 -33.00 53.79
C LEU A 456 -0.27 -34.01 52.77
N ARG A 457 0.47 -33.52 51.77
CA ARG A 457 1.19 -34.38 50.81
C ARG A 457 2.22 -35.27 51.49
N ILE A 458 3.06 -34.69 52.35
CA ILE A 458 4.09 -35.44 53.09
C ILE A 458 3.44 -36.52 53.96
N LEU A 459 2.37 -36.18 54.69
CA LEU A 459 1.65 -37.15 55.52
C LEU A 459 1.04 -38.29 54.69
N ASN A 460 0.42 -37.98 53.55
CA ASN A 460 -0.13 -39.01 52.66
C ASN A 460 0.96 -39.93 52.09
N ASN A 461 2.11 -39.40 51.70
CA ASN A 461 3.24 -40.21 51.21
C ASN A 461 3.84 -41.09 52.31
N VAL A 462 3.96 -40.58 53.55
CA VAL A 462 4.41 -41.36 54.70
C VAL A 462 3.42 -42.49 55.03
N ILE A 463 2.11 -42.24 54.94
CA ILE A 463 1.07 -43.25 55.15
C ILE A 463 1.12 -44.33 54.06
N ILE A 464 1.35 -43.95 52.79
CA ILE A 464 1.46 -44.89 51.67
C ILE A 464 2.73 -45.73 51.78
N GLN A 465 3.89 -45.13 52.08
CA GLN A 465 5.13 -45.88 52.31
C GLN A 465 5.02 -46.79 53.54
N GLY A 466 4.37 -46.32 54.61
CA GLY A 466 4.05 -47.13 55.79
C GLY A 466 3.17 -48.33 55.46
N LYS A 467 2.17 -48.18 54.59
CA LYS A 467 1.34 -49.28 54.09
C LYS A 467 2.11 -50.27 53.21
N CYS A 468 3.03 -49.79 52.36
CA CYS A 468 3.90 -50.66 51.56
C CYS A 468 4.88 -51.47 52.41
N ILE A 469 5.46 -50.86 53.45
CA ILE A 469 6.33 -51.56 54.41
C ILE A 469 5.52 -52.62 55.17
N PHE A 470 4.28 -52.31 55.57
CA PHE A 470 3.39 -53.27 56.25
C PHE A 470 2.99 -54.45 55.34
N TYR A 471 2.81 -54.21 54.05
CA TYR A 471 2.52 -55.26 53.06
C TYR A 471 3.72 -56.14 52.72
N LEU A 472 4.93 -55.57 52.75
CA LEU A 472 6.19 -56.32 52.57
C LEU A 472 6.53 -57.14 53.83
N SER A 473 6.20 -56.66 55.03
CA SER A 473 6.39 -57.42 56.27
C SER A 473 5.39 -58.55 56.49
N GLN A 474 4.33 -58.64 55.67
CA GLN A 474 3.38 -59.77 55.69
C GLN A 474 3.70 -60.85 54.63
N ASN A 475 4.71 -60.64 53.78
CA ASN A 475 5.14 -61.57 52.73
C ASN A 475 6.60 -62.07 52.90
N ILE A 476 7.17 -61.91 54.10
CA ILE A 476 8.39 -62.57 54.59
C ILE A 476 7.96 -63.44 55.76
#